data_AF-A0A7J7I252-F1
#
_entry.id   AF-A0A7J7I252-F1
#
_cell.length_a   1.000
_cell.length_b   1.000
_cell.length_c   1.000
_cell.angle_alpha   90.00
_cell.angle_beta   90.00
_cell.angle_gamma   90.00
#
_symmetry.space_group_name_H-M   'P 1'
#
loop_
_entity.id
_entity.type
_entity.pdbx_description
1 polymer ?
#
loop_
_entity_poly.entity_id
_entity_poly.type
_entity_poly.pdbx_seq_one_letter_code
_entity_poly.pdbx_strand_id
1 'polypeptide(L)'
;MSTDTDTLLMEFPHQPLMTNVYIRNHAKATVPLLWSRVQVQGQISLLCGGVLSFGLAHYALSEFELLAEELLMSESVIKVYGALRMSVKMFLMWNSTMLIDGGGDANVETSLVEASNLVVLRESSIIHSNANLGVHGQGLLNLSGPGDCIEAQRLVLSLFYSIYLGLGSVLRGPLEDAKTDAVTPRLNCELQSCPIELLHPPEDCNVNSSLSFTLQICRVEDILVEGRIEGSVVHFHRARTIAIDSLGAISASGMGCTGGVGRGKVLSSGPSSGGGHGGIGGVGCYNDTCIEGGIAYGDADLPCELGSGSGNESLAGSTAGGGIIVMGSREHPLLSLSVEGSVASNGETYGENNRKKHDSTIDVLSEGPGGGSGGTILMFLRSLVVSESGMLSSAGGHGSQNCGGGGGGRIHFHWADIPTGDVYQPIASVEGNIHTRGGLGRDQGGAGESGTVTGKACPKGLYGTFCEECPAGTYKNDTGSDKALCRQCPASELPHRAVYIVVRGGIAETPCPYECISDRISHTALLYSS
;
A
#
# COMPACT_ATOMS: atom_id res chain seq x y z
N MET A 1 43.06 8.44 21.00
CA MET A 1 43.63 8.76 19.67
C MET A 1 43.01 7.79 18.68
N SER A 2 42.07 8.22 17.86
CA SER A 2 41.57 7.45 16.71
C SER A 2 42.56 7.65 15.57
N THR A 3 43.17 6.58 15.07
CA THR A 3 43.91 6.64 13.82
C THR A 3 42.90 6.65 12.68
N ASP A 4 42.85 7.75 11.92
CA ASP A 4 42.08 7.92 10.67
C ASP A 4 42.71 7.09 9.53
N THR A 5 42.91 5.80 9.79
CA THR A 5 43.44 4.86 8.80
C THR A 5 42.31 3.92 8.40
N ASP A 6 41.83 4.08 7.16
CA ASP A 6 40.93 3.11 6.54
C ASP A 6 41.69 1.79 6.37
N THR A 7 41.22 0.75 7.05
CA THR A 7 41.77 -0.60 6.92
C THR A 7 41.25 -1.19 5.62
N LEU A 8 42.12 -1.30 4.62
CA LEU A 8 41.79 -1.92 3.35
C LEU A 8 41.76 -3.45 3.51
N LEU A 9 40.59 -4.04 3.29
CA LEU A 9 40.36 -5.48 3.26
C LEU A 9 40.42 -5.94 1.80
N MET A 10 41.66 -6.15 1.33
CA MET A 10 41.94 -6.53 -0.07
C MET A 10 41.70 -8.03 -0.35
N GLU A 11 41.82 -8.89 0.65
CA GLU A 11 41.67 -10.34 0.47
C GLU A 11 41.07 -10.97 1.73
N PHE A 12 40.04 -11.80 1.56
CA PHE A 12 39.48 -12.62 2.64
C PHE A 12 40.01 -14.04 2.53
N PRO A 13 40.61 -14.61 3.59
CA PRO A 13 41.17 -15.95 3.53
C PRO A 13 40.07 -16.97 3.25
N HIS A 14 40.24 -17.75 2.19
CA HIS A 14 39.29 -18.82 1.83
C HIS A 14 39.38 -20.01 2.82
N GLN A 15 40.58 -20.32 3.32
CA GLN A 15 40.81 -21.26 4.40
C GLN A 15 42.09 -20.88 5.20
N PRO A 16 42.03 -20.85 6.55
CA PRO A 16 40.83 -20.92 7.38
C PRO A 16 40.01 -19.62 7.26
N LEU A 17 38.68 -19.74 7.27
CA LEU A 17 37.79 -18.58 7.31
C LEU A 17 38.01 -17.78 8.60
N MET A 18 37.81 -16.47 8.53
CA MET A 18 37.74 -15.66 9.75
C MET A 18 36.54 -16.11 10.57
N THR A 19 36.77 -16.36 11.87
CA THR A 19 35.68 -16.78 12.76
C THR A 19 34.79 -15.60 13.10
N ASN A 20 35.37 -14.51 13.62
CA ASN A 20 34.64 -13.30 13.99
C ASN A 20 35.41 -12.06 13.52
N VAL A 21 34.67 -11.04 13.08
CA VAL A 21 35.20 -9.75 12.66
C VAL A 21 34.59 -8.64 13.52
N TYR A 22 35.45 -7.83 14.13
CA TYR A 22 35.03 -6.73 15.01
C TYR A 22 35.57 -5.40 14.49
N ILE A 23 34.67 -4.48 14.14
CA ILE A 23 34.98 -3.10 13.74
C ILE A 23 34.43 -2.18 14.83
N ARG A 24 35.31 -1.57 15.61
CA ARG A 24 34.92 -0.85 16.84
C ARG A 24 35.61 0.50 16.95
N ASN A 25 35.04 1.39 17.76
CA ASN A 25 35.68 2.64 18.19
C ASN A 25 36.09 3.56 17.03
N HIS A 26 35.14 3.87 16.15
CA HIS A 26 35.36 4.67 14.94
C HIS A 26 36.36 4.08 13.93
N ALA A 27 36.71 2.79 14.05
CA ALA A 27 37.48 2.11 13.02
C ALA A 27 36.71 2.06 11.71
N LYS A 28 37.42 2.26 10.60
CA LYS A 28 36.88 2.20 9.25
C LYS A 28 37.54 1.03 8.53
N ALA A 29 36.74 0.12 7.99
CA ALA A 29 37.19 -0.97 7.13
C ALA A 29 36.55 -0.83 5.76
N THR A 30 37.33 -1.03 4.71
CA THR A 30 36.87 -0.84 3.32
C THR A 30 37.22 -2.06 2.49
N VAL A 31 36.26 -2.56 1.73
CA VAL A 31 36.39 -3.66 0.76
C VAL A 31 36.31 -3.04 -0.65
N PRO A 32 37.44 -2.63 -1.26
CA PRO A 32 37.43 -1.75 -2.43
C PRO A 32 37.35 -2.48 -3.78
N LEU A 33 37.51 -3.81 -3.82
CA LEU A 33 37.60 -4.54 -5.09
C LEU A 33 36.23 -4.73 -5.75
N LEU A 34 36.18 -4.56 -7.08
CA LEU A 34 34.98 -4.60 -7.94
C LEU A 34 34.09 -5.84 -7.75
N TRP A 35 34.69 -6.98 -7.43
CA TRP A 35 33.98 -8.17 -6.98
C TRP A 35 34.69 -8.71 -5.76
N SER A 36 33.97 -8.71 -4.64
CA SER A 36 34.51 -9.21 -3.37
C SER A 36 33.49 -10.08 -2.69
N ARG A 37 33.92 -11.29 -2.31
CA ARG A 37 33.18 -12.15 -1.39
C ARG A 37 33.80 -12.05 -0.01
N VAL A 38 33.02 -11.57 0.95
CA VAL A 38 33.33 -11.53 2.37
C VAL A 38 32.64 -12.70 3.04
N GLN A 39 33.40 -13.71 3.45
CA GLN A 39 32.86 -14.87 4.14
C GLN A 39 33.44 -14.97 5.55
N VAL A 40 32.57 -14.88 6.54
CA VAL A 40 32.89 -14.99 7.97
C VAL A 40 32.12 -16.17 8.54
N GLN A 41 32.80 -17.05 9.28
CA GLN A 41 32.17 -18.27 9.78
C GLN A 41 31.16 -17.99 10.89
N GLY A 42 31.41 -17.00 11.73
CA GLY A 42 30.55 -16.62 12.86
C GLY A 42 30.02 -15.21 12.69
N GLN A 43 30.51 -14.29 13.50
CA GLN A 43 29.90 -12.99 13.71
C GLN A 43 30.69 -11.84 13.08
N ILE A 44 29.98 -10.94 12.40
CA ILE A 44 30.46 -9.59 12.05
C ILE A 44 29.79 -8.60 13.01
N SER A 45 30.58 -7.77 13.68
CA SER A 45 30.06 -6.76 14.61
C SER A 45 30.68 -5.40 14.37
N LEU A 46 29.82 -4.41 14.13
CA LEU A 46 30.17 -3.00 14.04
C LEU A 46 29.63 -2.28 15.27
N LEU A 47 30.52 -1.69 16.08
CA LEU A 47 30.15 -1.05 17.34
C LEU A 47 30.81 0.32 17.48
N CYS A 48 30.16 1.23 18.23
CA CYS A 48 30.75 2.50 18.68
C CYS A 48 31.38 3.32 17.53
N GLY A 49 30.57 3.67 16.54
CA GLY A 49 30.99 4.46 15.38
C GLY A 49 31.76 3.69 14.31
N GLY A 50 31.84 2.36 14.40
CA GLY A 50 32.50 1.52 13.39
C GLY A 50 31.86 1.67 12.01
N VAL A 51 32.70 1.66 10.96
CA VAL A 51 32.25 1.81 9.57
C VAL A 51 32.79 0.66 8.73
N LEU A 52 31.91 -0.01 7.98
CA LEU A 52 32.28 -0.98 6.94
C LEU A 52 31.79 -0.47 5.59
N SER A 53 32.71 -0.28 4.65
CA SER A 53 32.39 0.23 3.30
C SER A 53 32.70 -0.82 2.23
N PHE A 54 31.80 -0.97 1.27
CA PHE A 54 31.96 -1.80 0.08
C PHE A 54 32.05 -0.91 -1.14
N GLY A 55 33.08 -1.11 -1.96
CA GLY A 55 33.33 -0.30 -3.14
C GLY A 55 33.85 1.10 -2.80
N LEU A 56 33.87 1.95 -3.82
CA LEU A 56 34.37 3.31 -3.75
C LEU A 56 33.26 4.28 -4.16
N ALA A 57 33.19 5.42 -3.48
CA ALA A 57 32.27 6.49 -3.84
C ALA A 57 32.47 6.88 -5.32
N HIS A 58 31.36 7.15 -6.02
CA HIS A 58 31.32 7.45 -7.46
C HIS A 58 31.61 6.28 -8.42
N TYR A 59 31.86 5.07 -7.91
CA TYR A 59 32.08 3.86 -8.71
C TYR A 59 31.11 2.73 -8.34
N ALA A 60 29.80 3.00 -8.43
CA ALA A 60 28.72 2.05 -8.15
C ALA A 60 28.49 1.06 -9.32
N LEU A 61 29.52 0.30 -9.70
CA LEU A 61 29.46 -0.69 -10.79
C LEU A 61 29.68 -2.13 -10.30
N SER A 62 29.83 -2.30 -8.99
CA SER A 62 30.39 -3.49 -8.35
C SER A 62 29.31 -4.32 -7.67
N GLU A 63 29.51 -5.63 -7.62
CA GLU A 63 28.69 -6.56 -6.85
C GLU A 63 29.52 -7.13 -5.69
N PHE A 64 28.95 -7.06 -4.49
CA PHE A 64 29.57 -7.56 -3.28
C PHE A 64 28.75 -8.70 -2.69
N GLU A 65 29.44 -9.71 -2.17
CA GLU A 65 28.80 -10.76 -1.40
C GLU A 65 29.27 -10.72 0.05
N LEU A 66 28.32 -10.73 1.00
CA LEU A 66 28.60 -10.87 2.43
C LEU A 66 27.87 -12.08 2.98
N LEU A 67 28.64 -13.01 3.56
CA LEU A 67 28.12 -14.20 4.22
C LEU A 67 28.64 -14.26 5.65
N ALA A 68 27.73 -14.35 6.61
CA ALA A 68 28.04 -14.51 8.03
C ALA A 68 26.92 -15.26 8.75
N GLU A 69 27.16 -15.81 9.94
CA GLU A 69 26.06 -16.29 10.78
C GLU A 69 25.28 -15.11 11.38
N GLU A 70 25.99 -14.11 11.88
CA GLU A 70 25.38 -12.97 12.57
C GLU A 70 26.00 -11.66 12.11
N LEU A 71 25.14 -10.66 11.83
CA LEU A 71 25.55 -9.28 11.63
C LEU A 71 24.93 -8.40 12.73
N LEU A 72 25.79 -7.83 13.57
CA LEU A 72 25.41 -6.95 14.67
C LEU A 72 25.91 -5.53 14.42
N MET A 73 25.02 -4.56 14.50
CA MET A 73 25.31 -3.15 14.29
C MET A 73 24.80 -2.33 15.48
N SER A 74 25.68 -1.54 16.10
CA SER A 74 25.36 -0.64 17.21
C SER A 74 26.08 0.69 17.03
N GLU A 75 25.33 1.79 16.87
CA GLU A 75 25.89 3.13 16.59
C GLU A 75 26.89 3.09 15.43
N SER A 76 26.54 2.42 14.34
CA SER A 76 27.48 2.06 13.28
C SER A 76 26.92 2.26 11.89
N VAL A 77 27.82 2.26 10.89
CA VAL A 77 27.44 2.51 9.50
C VAL A 77 28.00 1.45 8.57
N ILE A 78 27.12 0.84 7.75
CA ILE A 78 27.52 0.12 6.55
C ILE A 78 27.26 1.01 5.34
N LYS A 79 28.23 1.11 4.44
CA LYS A 79 28.09 1.82 3.15
C LYS A 79 28.37 0.86 2.01
N VAL A 80 27.52 0.87 0.99
CA VAL A 80 27.68 0.05 -0.21
C VAL A 80 27.62 0.98 -1.41
N TYR A 81 28.62 0.92 -2.28
CA TYR A 81 28.65 1.62 -3.57
C TYR A 81 28.57 0.57 -4.69
N GLY A 82 27.37 0.28 -5.17
CA GLY A 82 27.03 -0.81 -6.07
C GLY A 82 25.90 -1.69 -5.50
N ALA A 83 25.90 -2.98 -5.86
CA ALA A 83 24.94 -3.96 -5.36
C ALA A 83 25.54 -4.83 -4.25
N LEU A 84 24.76 -5.13 -3.21
CA LEU A 84 25.15 -6.06 -2.15
C LEU A 84 24.22 -7.27 -2.16
N ARG A 85 24.79 -8.48 -2.20
CA ARG A 85 24.15 -9.74 -1.87
C ARG A 85 24.61 -10.18 -0.49
N MET A 86 23.77 -9.96 0.51
CA MET A 86 24.00 -10.35 1.89
C MET A 86 23.19 -11.59 2.24
N SER A 87 23.83 -12.58 2.87
CA SER A 87 23.16 -13.75 3.44
C SER A 87 23.65 -13.98 4.87
N VAL A 88 22.76 -13.75 5.83
CA VAL A 88 23.02 -13.91 7.27
C VAL A 88 21.92 -14.73 7.94
N LYS A 89 22.19 -15.35 9.10
CA LYS A 89 21.10 -15.99 9.87
C LYS A 89 20.37 -14.95 10.71
N MET A 90 21.11 -14.05 11.34
CA MET A 90 20.59 -13.00 12.23
C MET A 90 21.13 -11.63 11.82
N PHE A 91 20.24 -10.65 11.64
CA PHE A 91 20.61 -9.26 11.38
C PHE A 91 19.99 -8.35 12.44
N LEU A 92 20.84 -7.76 13.29
CA LEU A 92 20.41 -6.90 14.39
C LEU A 92 21.03 -5.51 14.25
N MET A 93 20.19 -4.48 14.24
CA MET A 93 20.59 -3.08 14.16
C MET A 93 20.05 -2.29 15.35
N TRP A 94 20.92 -1.50 15.96
CA TRP A 94 20.58 -0.57 17.03
C TRP A 94 21.23 0.79 16.74
N ASN A 95 20.41 1.84 16.58
CA ASN A 95 20.86 3.19 16.22
C ASN A 95 21.92 3.19 15.11
N SER A 96 21.66 2.43 14.06
CA SER A 96 22.65 2.11 13.03
C SER A 96 22.09 2.34 11.63
N THR A 97 22.97 2.59 10.67
CA THR A 97 22.57 2.92 9.30
C THR A 97 23.25 2.00 8.30
N MET A 98 22.47 1.45 7.37
CA MET A 98 22.97 0.76 6.18
C MET A 98 22.56 1.57 4.96
N LEU A 99 23.55 2.09 4.23
CA LEU A 99 23.36 2.92 3.04
C LEU A 99 23.81 2.14 1.81
N ILE A 100 22.90 1.95 0.87
CA ILE A 100 23.16 1.32 -0.43
C ILE A 100 22.99 2.38 -1.51
N ASP A 101 24.12 2.75 -2.11
CA ASP A 101 24.19 3.60 -3.29
C ASP A 101 24.42 2.70 -4.50
N GLY A 102 23.32 2.29 -5.14
CA GLY A 102 23.35 1.52 -6.37
C GLY A 102 23.85 2.31 -7.57
N GLY A 103 24.00 3.63 -7.48
CA GLY A 103 24.28 4.47 -8.65
C GLY A 103 23.08 4.56 -9.58
N GLY A 104 22.83 5.75 -10.15
CA GLY A 104 21.66 6.03 -10.97
C GLY A 104 21.61 5.36 -12.35
N ASP A 105 22.44 4.34 -12.58
CA ASP A 105 22.48 3.61 -13.83
C ASP A 105 21.52 2.40 -13.74
N ALA A 106 20.63 2.28 -14.72
CA ALA A 106 19.59 1.22 -14.74
C ALA A 106 20.16 -0.21 -14.86
N ASN A 107 21.48 -0.33 -15.06
CA ASN A 107 22.22 -1.57 -15.16
C ASN A 107 22.66 -2.13 -13.79
N VAL A 108 22.47 -1.39 -12.70
CA VAL A 108 22.90 -1.88 -11.38
C VAL A 108 21.94 -2.93 -10.87
N GLU A 109 22.50 -4.07 -10.49
CA GLU A 109 21.75 -5.19 -9.95
C GLU A 109 21.00 -4.83 -8.67
N THR A 110 19.90 -5.53 -8.43
CA THR A 110 19.11 -5.38 -7.21
C THR A 110 19.95 -5.82 -6.00
N SER A 111 20.03 -4.98 -4.96
CA SER A 111 20.63 -5.40 -3.70
C SER A 111 19.71 -6.36 -2.96
N LEU A 112 20.29 -7.42 -2.41
CA LEU A 112 19.60 -8.51 -1.76
C LEU A 112 20.09 -8.62 -0.32
N VAL A 113 19.16 -8.53 0.63
CA VAL A 113 19.41 -8.79 2.05
C VAL A 113 18.63 -10.03 2.44
N GLU A 114 19.32 -11.16 2.57
CA GLU A 114 18.76 -12.41 3.05
C GLU A 114 19.14 -12.60 4.52
N ALA A 115 18.13 -12.77 5.38
CA ALA A 115 18.26 -13.03 6.80
C ALA A 115 17.40 -14.24 7.19
N SER A 116 18.01 -15.41 7.39
CA SER A 116 17.24 -16.66 7.52
C SER A 116 16.24 -16.65 8.67
N ASN A 117 16.57 -16.05 9.83
CA ASN A 117 15.72 -16.14 11.03
C ASN A 117 15.13 -14.79 11.47
N LEU A 118 15.94 -13.74 11.54
CA LEU A 118 15.54 -12.52 12.23
C LEU A 118 16.20 -11.28 11.65
N VAL A 119 15.38 -10.28 11.36
CA VAL A 119 15.81 -8.90 11.11
C VAL A 119 15.15 -8.03 12.17
N VAL A 120 15.96 -7.41 13.05
CA VAL A 120 15.46 -6.49 14.08
C VAL A 120 16.15 -5.15 13.95
N LEU A 121 15.35 -4.12 13.75
CA LEU A 121 15.76 -2.72 13.83
C LEU A 121 15.26 -2.14 15.15
N ARG A 122 16.10 -1.30 15.77
CA ARG A 122 15.83 -0.57 17.02
C ARG A 122 16.47 0.80 17.02
N GLU A 123 15.85 1.71 17.77
CA GLU A 123 16.36 3.06 18.08
C GLU A 123 16.79 3.84 16.83
N SER A 124 15.87 4.10 15.90
CA SER A 124 16.13 4.88 14.67
C SER A 124 17.13 4.21 13.71
N SER A 125 17.07 2.89 13.59
CA SER A 125 17.91 2.15 12.63
C SER A 125 17.35 2.25 11.21
N ILE A 126 18.21 2.50 10.23
CA ILE A 126 17.78 2.78 8.85
C ILE A 126 18.51 1.87 7.86
N ILE A 127 17.75 1.20 6.99
CA ILE A 127 18.26 0.59 5.76
C ILE A 127 17.73 1.42 4.60
N HIS A 128 18.63 2.08 3.89
CA HIS A 128 18.30 3.01 2.81
C HIS A 128 18.97 2.56 1.51
N SER A 129 18.20 2.51 0.42
CA SER A 129 18.69 2.21 -0.93
C SER A 129 18.14 3.17 -1.97
N ASN A 130 19.00 3.83 -2.74
CA ASN A 130 18.59 4.65 -3.90
C ASN A 130 18.23 3.82 -5.16
N ALA A 131 18.41 2.51 -5.08
CA ALA A 131 18.05 1.52 -6.10
C ALA A 131 17.06 0.48 -5.54
N ASN A 132 16.86 -0.63 -6.27
CA ASN A 132 15.98 -1.72 -5.84
C ASN A 132 16.60 -2.51 -4.67
N LEU A 133 15.78 -2.81 -3.66
CA LEU A 133 16.16 -3.60 -2.49
C LEU A 133 15.17 -4.75 -2.27
N GLY A 134 15.69 -5.98 -2.28
CA GLY A 134 14.99 -7.17 -1.80
C GLY A 134 15.43 -7.52 -0.38
N VAL A 135 14.49 -7.72 0.53
CA VAL A 135 14.75 -8.25 1.87
C VAL A 135 13.98 -9.56 2.03
N HIS A 136 14.72 -10.63 2.26
CA HIS A 136 14.20 -11.98 2.37
C HIS A 136 14.52 -12.54 3.75
N GLY A 137 13.59 -13.29 4.33
CA GLY A 137 13.88 -14.05 5.54
C GLY A 137 12.80 -15.07 5.82
N GLN A 138 13.08 -16.09 6.64
CA GLN A 138 12.10 -17.17 6.91
C GLN A 138 11.43 -17.04 8.28
N GLY A 139 11.88 -16.10 9.12
CA GLY A 139 11.32 -15.88 10.45
C GLY A 139 10.64 -14.52 10.58
N LEU A 140 11.16 -13.67 11.45
CA LEU A 140 10.53 -12.40 11.84
C LEU A 140 11.29 -11.20 11.27
N LEU A 141 10.57 -10.27 10.66
CA LEU A 141 11.02 -8.90 10.43
C LEU A 141 10.35 -7.99 11.47
N ASN A 142 11.15 -7.31 12.28
CA ASN A 142 10.66 -6.49 13.39
C ASN A 142 11.35 -5.13 13.41
N LEU A 143 10.60 -4.08 13.07
CA LEU A 143 11.01 -2.70 13.27
C LEU A 143 10.34 -2.24 14.57
N SER A 144 11.11 -2.09 15.66
CA SER A 144 10.53 -1.94 17.00
C SER A 144 10.69 -0.54 17.60
N GLY A 145 11.56 0.29 17.05
CA GLY A 145 11.84 1.64 17.53
C GLY A 145 11.20 2.73 16.66
N PRO A 146 10.81 3.87 17.25
CA PRO A 146 10.46 5.05 16.48
C PRO A 146 11.66 5.51 15.65
N GLY A 147 11.41 5.86 14.39
CA GLY A 147 12.43 6.23 13.42
C GLY A 147 13.10 5.05 12.71
N ASP A 148 12.77 3.80 13.05
CA ASP A 148 13.24 2.65 12.29
C ASP A 148 12.66 2.68 10.88
N CYS A 149 13.52 2.55 9.86
CA CYS A 149 13.10 2.68 8.47
C CYS A 149 13.76 1.65 7.57
N ILE A 150 12.97 1.02 6.70
CA ILE A 150 13.49 0.35 5.51
C ILE A 150 12.89 1.04 4.32
N GLU A 151 13.73 1.71 3.54
CA GLU A 151 13.30 2.45 2.38
C GLU A 151 14.18 2.15 1.17
N ALA A 152 13.51 1.98 0.05
CA ALA A 152 14.16 1.78 -1.22
C ALA A 152 13.31 2.34 -2.33
N GLN A 153 13.93 2.51 -3.49
CA GLN A 153 13.20 3.01 -4.64
C GLN A 153 12.20 2.01 -5.20
N ARG A 154 12.55 0.72 -5.06
CA ARG A 154 11.60 -0.38 -5.04
C ARG A 154 11.97 -1.31 -3.90
N LEU A 155 11.01 -1.60 -3.04
CA LEU A 155 11.19 -2.45 -1.87
C LEU A 155 10.39 -3.73 -2.03
N VAL A 156 11.05 -4.88 -1.93
CA VAL A 156 10.38 -6.18 -1.89
C VAL A 156 10.74 -6.88 -0.60
N LEU A 157 9.74 -7.21 0.20
CA LEU A 157 9.88 -8.03 1.39
C LEU A 157 9.25 -9.39 1.12
N SER A 158 9.98 -10.50 1.31
CA SER A 158 9.37 -11.80 1.10
C SER A 158 9.87 -12.93 1.99
N LEU A 159 9.05 -13.99 2.04
CA LEU A 159 9.28 -15.26 2.73
C LEU A 159 9.20 -15.21 4.26
N PHE A 160 8.97 -14.04 4.85
CA PHE A 160 8.90 -13.90 6.30
C PHE A 160 7.68 -14.63 6.85
N TYR A 161 7.84 -15.33 7.98
CA TYR A 161 6.68 -15.85 8.71
C TYR A 161 5.80 -14.69 9.19
N SER A 162 6.43 -13.67 9.78
CA SER A 162 5.70 -12.52 10.33
C SER A 162 6.47 -11.21 10.12
N ILE A 163 5.74 -10.13 9.88
CA ILE A 163 6.26 -8.76 9.81
C ILE A 163 5.58 -7.92 10.87
N TYR A 164 6.36 -7.29 11.75
CA TYR A 164 5.90 -6.35 12.75
C TYR A 164 6.52 -4.97 12.51
N LEU A 165 5.66 -3.98 12.36
CA LEU A 165 6.03 -2.57 12.25
C LEU A 165 5.53 -1.85 13.48
N GLY A 166 6.41 -1.64 14.44
CA GLY A 166 6.11 -0.92 15.67
C GLY A 166 5.86 0.57 15.43
N LEU A 167 5.29 1.23 16.43
CA LEU A 167 4.94 2.65 16.36
C LEU A 167 6.11 3.53 15.91
N GLY A 168 5.87 4.37 14.90
CA GLY A 168 6.86 5.31 14.36
C GLY A 168 7.91 4.68 13.44
N SER A 169 7.81 3.38 13.16
CA SER A 169 8.59 2.73 12.11
C SER A 169 7.97 2.93 10.73
N VAL A 170 8.79 2.86 9.67
CA VAL A 170 8.37 3.09 8.29
C VAL A 170 8.94 2.03 7.35
N LEU A 171 8.07 1.44 6.52
CA LEU A 171 8.47 0.80 5.28
C LEU A 171 8.08 1.70 4.12
N ARG A 172 9.01 1.96 3.20
CA ARG A 172 8.75 2.92 2.13
C ARG A 172 9.33 2.48 0.78
N GLY A 173 8.52 2.65 -0.26
CA GLY A 173 9.00 2.66 -1.63
C GLY A 173 7.98 3.31 -2.57
N PRO A 174 8.34 4.37 -3.31
CA PRO A 174 9.70 4.90 -3.54
C PRO A 174 10.20 5.84 -2.44
N LEU A 175 11.44 6.30 -2.54
CA LEU A 175 12.05 7.30 -1.66
C LEU A 175 11.33 8.66 -1.75
N GLU A 176 11.18 9.36 -0.62
CA GLU A 176 10.46 10.65 -0.53
C GLU A 176 11.22 11.80 -1.23
N ASP A 177 12.55 11.87 -1.08
CA ASP A 177 13.42 12.86 -1.72
C ASP A 177 14.41 12.16 -2.68
N ALA A 178 13.87 11.49 -3.69
CA ALA A 178 14.68 10.84 -4.72
C ALA A 178 15.58 11.88 -5.43
N LYS A 179 16.90 11.77 -5.25
CA LYS A 179 17.88 12.59 -5.98
C LYS A 179 17.87 12.25 -7.47
N THR A 180 18.47 13.09 -8.31
CA THR A 180 18.52 12.91 -9.78
C THR A 180 19.13 11.59 -10.24
N ASP A 181 19.91 10.97 -9.37
CA ASP A 181 20.62 9.70 -9.50
C ASP A 181 19.85 8.50 -8.91
N ALA A 182 18.60 8.67 -8.47
CA ALA A 182 17.75 7.55 -8.06
C ALA A 182 17.05 6.93 -9.28
N VAL A 183 16.93 5.60 -9.30
CA VAL A 183 16.11 4.90 -10.31
C VAL A 183 14.67 5.40 -10.20
N THR A 184 13.95 5.73 -11.27
CA THR A 184 12.54 6.17 -11.11
C THR A 184 11.61 5.00 -11.45
N PRO A 185 10.71 4.57 -10.55
CA PRO A 185 9.68 3.60 -10.90
C PRO A 185 8.84 4.18 -12.05
N ARG A 186 8.71 3.43 -13.14
CA ARG A 186 7.86 3.83 -14.25
C ARG A 186 6.41 3.63 -13.83
N LEU A 187 5.80 4.70 -13.35
CA LEU A 187 4.36 4.76 -13.11
C LEU A 187 3.68 4.83 -14.47
N ASN A 188 2.88 3.81 -14.78
CA ASN A 188 2.21 3.62 -16.07
C ASN A 188 1.02 4.58 -16.24
N CYS A 189 1.25 5.89 -16.14
CA CYS A 189 0.23 6.93 -15.99
C CYS A 189 -0.70 7.13 -17.18
N GLU A 190 -0.27 6.74 -18.37
CA GLU A 190 -1.05 6.86 -19.61
C GLU A 190 -1.81 5.57 -19.98
N LEU A 191 -1.61 4.48 -19.22
CA LEU A 191 -2.29 3.22 -19.45
C LEU A 191 -3.65 3.22 -18.74
N GLN A 192 -4.71 3.07 -19.54
CA GLN A 192 -6.06 2.80 -19.03
C GLN A 192 -6.29 1.33 -18.67
N SER A 193 -5.40 0.44 -19.13
CA SER A 193 -5.50 -1.00 -18.89
C SER A 193 -4.72 -1.40 -17.65
N CYS A 194 -5.35 -2.21 -16.81
CA CYS A 194 -4.74 -2.84 -15.65
C CYS A 194 -3.41 -3.54 -15.97
N PRO A 195 -2.30 -3.22 -15.27
CA PRO A 195 -1.10 -4.06 -15.28
C PRO A 195 -1.46 -5.48 -14.85
N ILE A 196 -1.19 -6.47 -15.70
CA ILE A 196 -1.62 -7.85 -15.48
C ILE A 196 -1.00 -8.44 -14.20
N GLU A 197 0.19 -8.00 -13.83
CA GLU A 197 0.90 -8.40 -12.62
C GLU A 197 0.18 -7.99 -11.33
N LEU A 198 -0.68 -6.97 -11.34
CA LEU A 198 -1.51 -6.59 -10.18
C LEU A 198 -2.67 -7.58 -9.95
N LEU A 199 -3.10 -8.28 -11.00
CA LEU A 199 -4.20 -9.24 -10.95
C LEU A 199 -3.71 -10.68 -10.85
N HIS A 200 -2.61 -10.99 -11.55
CA HIS A 200 -1.96 -12.30 -11.64
C HIS A 200 -0.47 -12.14 -11.36
N PRO A 201 -0.08 -12.02 -10.07
CA PRO A 201 1.30 -11.74 -9.70
C PRO A 201 2.21 -12.96 -9.93
N PRO A 202 3.51 -12.76 -10.15
CA PRO A 202 4.46 -13.85 -10.19
C PRO A 202 4.50 -14.62 -8.87
N GLU A 203 4.43 -15.95 -8.95
CA GLU A 203 4.44 -16.84 -7.77
C GLU A 203 5.78 -16.82 -7.02
N ASP A 204 6.87 -16.46 -7.69
CA ASP A 204 8.24 -16.57 -7.20
C ASP A 204 8.67 -15.38 -6.31
N CYS A 205 7.85 -14.33 -6.17
CA CYS A 205 8.13 -13.16 -5.33
C CYS A 205 9.49 -12.48 -5.62
N ASN A 206 10.03 -12.67 -6.82
CA ASN A 206 11.36 -12.16 -7.17
C ASN A 206 11.31 -10.67 -7.50
N VAL A 207 12.40 -9.96 -7.18
CA VAL A 207 12.54 -8.54 -7.51
C VAL A 207 12.83 -8.42 -9.01
N ASN A 208 11.85 -7.95 -9.78
CA ASN A 208 12.03 -7.68 -11.20
C ASN A 208 11.72 -6.20 -11.49
N SER A 209 12.70 -5.52 -12.10
CA SER A 209 12.62 -4.10 -12.46
C SER A 209 11.55 -3.79 -13.52
N SER A 210 10.97 -4.81 -14.17
CA SER A 210 9.84 -4.64 -15.07
C SER A 210 8.48 -4.57 -14.38
N LEU A 211 8.37 -5.00 -13.11
CA LEU A 211 7.10 -5.01 -12.38
C LEU A 211 6.65 -3.58 -12.02
N SER A 212 5.34 -3.36 -11.95
CA SER A 212 4.78 -2.05 -11.61
C SER A 212 4.85 -1.69 -10.12
N PHE A 213 5.23 -2.63 -9.23
CA PHE A 213 5.23 -2.41 -7.78
C PHE A 213 6.39 -1.51 -7.33
N THR A 214 6.11 -0.59 -6.41
CA THR A 214 7.14 0.17 -5.68
C THR A 214 7.39 -0.43 -4.29
N LEU A 215 6.37 -1.05 -3.69
CA LEU A 215 6.49 -1.83 -2.47
C LEU A 215 5.70 -3.13 -2.62
N GLN A 216 6.36 -4.27 -2.44
CA GLN A 216 5.72 -5.59 -2.45
C GLN A 216 6.04 -6.36 -1.17
N ILE A 217 5.01 -6.89 -0.51
CA ILE A 217 5.14 -7.85 0.59
C ILE A 217 4.59 -9.17 0.11
N CYS A 218 5.41 -10.22 0.10
CA CYS A 218 5.11 -11.47 -0.60
C CYS A 218 5.37 -12.71 0.25
N ARG A 219 4.41 -13.65 0.30
CA ARG A 219 4.51 -14.90 1.10
C ARG A 219 4.80 -14.62 2.57
N VAL A 220 3.82 -14.04 3.26
CA VAL A 220 3.88 -13.73 4.69
C VAL A 220 2.64 -14.25 5.39
N GLU A 221 2.77 -14.93 6.53
CA GLU A 221 1.59 -15.39 7.26
C GLU A 221 0.89 -14.20 7.92
N ASP A 222 1.58 -13.47 8.79
CA ASP A 222 0.96 -12.40 9.58
C ASP A 222 1.70 -11.06 9.46
N ILE A 223 0.96 -9.99 9.19
CA ILE A 223 1.48 -8.62 9.08
C ILE A 223 0.75 -7.75 10.11
N LEU A 224 1.49 -7.18 11.06
CA LEU A 224 0.98 -6.27 12.07
C LEU A 224 1.61 -4.87 11.89
N VAL A 225 0.75 -3.86 11.72
CA VAL A 225 1.14 -2.49 11.39
C VAL A 225 0.67 -1.52 12.47
N GLU A 226 1.60 -1.08 13.33
CA GLU A 226 1.45 0.09 14.21
C GLU A 226 2.19 1.32 13.66
N GLY A 227 3.19 1.09 12.79
CA GLY A 227 3.93 2.10 12.06
C GLY A 227 3.27 2.51 10.72
N ARG A 228 4.08 2.76 9.70
CA ARG A 228 3.61 3.18 8.37
C ARG A 228 4.18 2.32 7.25
N ILE A 229 3.33 1.98 6.29
CA ILE A 229 3.73 1.42 4.98
C ILE A 229 3.36 2.46 3.92
N GLU A 230 4.35 2.94 3.18
CA GLU A 230 4.18 4.02 2.21
C GLU A 230 4.67 3.62 0.82
N GLY A 231 3.86 3.83 -0.21
CA GLY A 231 4.31 3.61 -1.58
C GLY A 231 3.31 3.96 -2.69
N SER A 232 3.81 4.17 -3.90
CA SER A 232 2.98 4.47 -5.08
C SER A 232 2.14 3.28 -5.52
N VAL A 233 2.73 2.08 -5.57
CA VAL A 233 2.06 0.82 -5.90
C VAL A 233 2.44 -0.19 -4.84
N VAL A 234 1.58 -0.32 -3.83
CA VAL A 234 1.74 -1.21 -2.68
C VAL A 234 0.98 -2.51 -2.94
N HIS A 235 1.66 -3.64 -2.89
CA HIS A 235 1.05 -4.93 -3.16
C HIS A 235 1.37 -5.97 -2.10
N PHE A 236 0.34 -6.56 -1.51
CA PHE A 236 0.43 -7.68 -0.59
C PHE A 236 0.05 -8.96 -1.33
N HIS A 237 1.05 -9.74 -1.74
CA HIS A 237 0.83 -10.99 -2.46
C HIS A 237 0.98 -12.19 -1.53
N ARG A 238 -0.02 -13.08 -1.52
CA ARG A 238 0.05 -14.33 -0.74
C ARG A 238 0.36 -14.07 0.74
N ALA A 239 -0.15 -12.95 1.23
CA ALA A 239 -0.25 -12.67 2.65
C ALA A 239 -1.48 -13.40 3.19
N ARG A 240 -1.44 -13.89 4.44
CA ARG A 240 -2.62 -14.55 5.02
C ARG A 240 -3.45 -13.61 5.88
N THR A 241 -2.83 -12.86 6.79
CA THR A 241 -3.54 -11.86 7.61
C THR A 241 -2.82 -10.51 7.61
N ILE A 242 -3.61 -9.43 7.64
CA ILE A 242 -3.11 -8.07 7.81
C ILE A 242 -3.94 -7.41 8.92
N ALA A 243 -3.26 -6.92 9.96
CA ALA A 243 -3.86 -6.16 11.04
C ALA A 243 -3.20 -4.78 11.13
N ILE A 244 -4.01 -3.74 11.04
CA ILE A 244 -3.57 -2.34 11.12
C ILE A 244 -4.11 -1.77 12.42
N ASP A 245 -3.20 -1.54 13.36
CA ASP A 245 -3.51 -0.96 14.67
C ASP A 245 -4.04 0.47 14.52
N SER A 246 -4.72 0.97 15.56
CA SER A 246 -5.25 2.33 15.68
C SER A 246 -4.31 3.47 15.21
N LEU A 247 -2.99 3.33 15.43
CA LEU A 247 -1.99 4.32 15.00
C LEU A 247 -1.27 3.96 13.69
N GLY A 248 -1.52 2.75 13.19
CA GLY A 248 -0.96 2.20 11.98
C GLY A 248 -1.55 2.83 10.71
N ALA A 249 -0.73 2.92 9.67
CA ALA A 249 -1.17 3.41 8.37
C ALA A 249 -0.55 2.65 7.18
N ILE A 250 -1.37 2.35 6.18
CA ILE A 250 -0.92 1.97 4.84
C ILE A 250 -1.34 3.09 3.89
N SER A 251 -0.38 3.79 3.28
CA SER A 251 -0.64 4.97 2.47
C SER A 251 0.00 4.88 1.08
N ALA A 252 -0.81 5.16 0.08
CA ALA A 252 -0.41 5.51 -1.27
C ALA A 252 -0.86 6.93 -1.63
N SER A 253 -1.14 7.77 -0.62
CA SER A 253 -1.74 9.10 -0.83
C SER A 253 -0.75 10.07 -1.48
N GLY A 254 -1.17 10.77 -2.54
CA GLY A 254 -0.33 11.70 -3.30
C GLY A 254 0.85 11.03 -4.03
N MET A 255 0.83 9.71 -4.19
CA MET A 255 1.92 8.94 -4.81
C MET A 255 1.53 8.36 -6.19
N GLY A 256 0.45 8.87 -6.78
CA GLY A 256 -0.01 8.55 -8.12
C GLY A 256 0.63 9.43 -9.19
N CYS A 257 -0.11 9.68 -10.26
CA CYS A 257 0.39 10.44 -11.39
C CYS A 257 0.20 11.95 -11.16
N THR A 258 1.19 12.76 -11.52
CA THR A 258 1.06 14.23 -11.59
C THR A 258 0.30 14.66 -12.87
N GLY A 259 0.44 13.89 -13.94
CA GLY A 259 -0.39 13.92 -15.14
C GLY A 259 -1.39 12.76 -15.16
N GLY A 260 -1.43 12.04 -16.28
CA GLY A 260 -2.24 10.84 -16.48
C GLY A 260 -3.53 11.04 -17.28
N VAL A 261 -4.26 9.93 -17.45
CA VAL A 261 -5.46 9.83 -18.29
C VAL A 261 -6.52 10.88 -17.94
N GLY A 262 -6.79 11.06 -16.65
CA GLY A 262 -7.75 12.02 -16.12
C GLY A 262 -7.08 13.28 -15.63
N ARG A 263 -5.95 13.70 -16.22
CA ARG A 263 -5.28 14.94 -15.81
C ARG A 263 -6.22 16.15 -15.89
N GLY A 264 -6.10 17.03 -14.91
CA GLY A 264 -6.71 18.35 -14.96
C GLY A 264 -6.10 19.21 -16.08
N LYS A 265 -6.77 20.33 -16.36
CA LYS A 265 -6.34 21.32 -17.36
C LYS A 265 -5.80 22.56 -16.64
N VAL A 266 -4.84 23.23 -17.27
CA VAL A 266 -4.27 24.48 -16.76
C VAL A 266 -4.41 25.55 -17.84
N LEU A 267 -5.00 26.69 -17.50
CA LEU A 267 -5.04 27.86 -18.39
C LEU A 267 -3.81 28.74 -18.16
N SER A 268 -3.39 29.45 -19.21
CA SER A 268 -2.34 30.47 -19.13
C SER A 268 -2.68 31.65 -18.21
N SER A 269 -3.95 31.77 -17.80
CA SER A 269 -4.49 32.83 -16.94
C SER A 269 -4.52 32.48 -15.45
N GLY A 270 -3.95 31.33 -15.03
CA GLY A 270 -3.83 30.94 -13.62
C GLY A 270 -4.77 29.84 -13.10
N PRO A 271 -6.05 29.67 -13.52
CA PRO A 271 -6.91 28.64 -12.95
C PRO A 271 -6.54 27.24 -13.46
N SER A 272 -6.61 26.27 -12.56
CA SER A 272 -6.37 24.85 -12.81
C SER A 272 -7.57 24.01 -12.35
N SER A 273 -7.96 23.02 -13.16
CA SER A 273 -9.01 22.08 -12.80
C SER A 273 -8.43 20.86 -12.07
N GLY A 274 -9.27 20.16 -11.31
CA GLY A 274 -8.84 18.98 -10.57
C GLY A 274 -8.59 17.78 -11.48
N GLY A 275 -7.72 16.87 -11.05
CA GLY A 275 -7.58 15.56 -11.68
C GLY A 275 -8.84 14.71 -11.47
N GLY A 276 -9.16 13.82 -12.41
CA GLY A 276 -10.22 12.83 -12.32
C GLY A 276 -9.66 11.41 -12.24
N HIS A 277 -10.36 10.53 -11.54
CA HIS A 277 -10.17 9.08 -11.47
C HIS A 277 -11.26 8.57 -10.52
N GLY A 278 -12.04 7.54 -10.90
CA GLY A 278 -13.26 7.18 -10.15
C GLY A 278 -14.41 8.16 -10.34
N GLY A 279 -14.21 9.41 -9.90
CA GLY A 279 -15.07 10.57 -10.15
C GLY A 279 -14.40 11.60 -11.06
N ILE A 280 -15.22 12.50 -11.62
CA ILE A 280 -14.75 13.63 -12.44
C ILE A 280 -14.10 14.69 -11.53
N GLY A 281 -13.00 15.29 -11.99
CA GLY A 281 -12.36 16.41 -11.32
C GLY A 281 -13.24 17.67 -11.29
N GLY A 282 -13.05 18.50 -10.27
CA GLY A 282 -13.74 19.78 -10.14
C GLY A 282 -13.28 20.79 -11.19
N VAL A 283 -14.18 21.70 -11.56
CA VAL A 283 -13.88 22.78 -12.50
C VAL A 283 -12.98 23.84 -11.86
N GLY A 284 -12.04 24.41 -12.63
CA GLY A 284 -11.31 25.61 -12.24
C GLY A 284 -11.96 26.83 -12.91
N CYS A 285 -12.29 27.88 -12.16
CA CYS A 285 -13.00 29.04 -12.70
C CYS A 285 -12.35 30.35 -12.26
N TYR A 286 -12.11 31.24 -13.22
CA TYR A 286 -11.62 32.59 -12.95
C TYR A 286 -12.28 33.58 -13.91
N ASN A 287 -12.83 34.67 -13.36
CA ASN A 287 -13.49 35.74 -14.14
C ASN A 287 -14.46 35.21 -15.20
N ASP A 288 -15.42 34.38 -14.78
CA ASP A 288 -16.45 33.75 -15.63
C ASP A 288 -15.95 32.80 -16.73
N THR A 289 -14.64 32.53 -16.78
CA THR A 289 -14.07 31.48 -17.62
C THR A 289 -13.80 30.23 -16.78
N CYS A 290 -14.40 29.11 -17.17
CA CYS A 290 -14.26 27.84 -16.46
C CYS A 290 -13.63 26.78 -17.36
N ILE A 291 -12.81 25.93 -16.74
CA ILE A 291 -12.24 24.74 -17.34
C ILE A 291 -12.76 23.49 -16.64
N GLU A 292 -13.20 22.55 -17.46
CA GLU A 292 -13.64 21.23 -16.98
C GLU A 292 -12.50 20.48 -16.29
N GLY A 293 -12.84 19.74 -15.25
CA GLY A 293 -11.93 18.82 -14.59
C GLY A 293 -11.57 17.61 -15.43
N GLY A 294 -10.62 16.84 -14.92
CA GLY A 294 -10.24 15.56 -15.48
C GLY A 294 -11.40 14.58 -15.53
N ILE A 295 -11.44 13.73 -16.56
CA ILE A 295 -12.48 12.71 -16.71
C ILE A 295 -12.35 11.60 -15.67
N ALA A 296 -13.46 10.92 -15.35
CA ALA A 296 -13.41 9.64 -14.66
C ALA A 296 -12.96 8.53 -15.63
N TYR A 297 -12.15 7.58 -15.16
CA TYR A 297 -11.68 6.43 -15.92
C TYR A 297 -11.46 5.20 -15.02
N GLY A 298 -11.07 4.08 -15.62
CA GLY A 298 -10.84 2.80 -14.96
C GLY A 298 -12.11 1.99 -14.73
N ASP A 299 -11.94 0.74 -14.33
CA ASP A 299 -13.05 -0.19 -14.05
C ASP A 299 -13.47 -0.10 -12.58
N ALA A 300 -14.77 0.10 -12.31
CA ALA A 300 -15.29 0.13 -10.95
C ALA A 300 -15.33 -1.26 -10.31
N ASP A 301 -15.47 -2.33 -11.09
CA ASP A 301 -15.61 -3.71 -10.60
C ASP A 301 -14.28 -4.46 -10.54
N LEU A 302 -13.20 -3.86 -11.04
CA LEU A 302 -11.84 -4.36 -10.92
C LEU A 302 -10.80 -3.23 -11.10
N PRO A 303 -10.77 -2.22 -10.20
CA PRO A 303 -9.89 -1.07 -10.32
C PRO A 303 -8.43 -1.44 -10.07
N CYS A 304 -7.51 -0.81 -10.80
CA CYS A 304 -6.06 -1.01 -10.63
C CYS A 304 -5.24 0.11 -11.32
N GLU A 305 -5.87 1.26 -11.51
CA GLU A 305 -5.26 2.42 -12.13
C GLU A 305 -4.79 3.41 -11.05
N LEU A 306 -3.71 4.13 -11.35
CA LEU A 306 -3.25 5.25 -10.52
C LEU A 306 -4.22 6.43 -10.69
N GLY A 307 -4.39 7.23 -9.64
CA GLY A 307 -5.06 8.52 -9.73
C GLY A 307 -4.24 9.51 -10.56
N SER A 308 -4.94 10.41 -11.25
CA SER A 308 -4.36 11.51 -12.03
C SER A 308 -4.24 12.80 -11.24
N GLY A 309 -3.28 13.63 -11.63
CA GLY A 309 -3.01 14.93 -11.02
C GLY A 309 -3.78 16.08 -11.67
N SER A 310 -3.55 17.29 -11.19
CA SER A 310 -4.29 18.51 -11.59
C SER A 310 -3.82 19.16 -12.88
N GLY A 311 -2.74 18.67 -13.49
CA GLY A 311 -2.33 19.09 -14.83
C GLY A 311 -0.82 19.18 -15.04
N ASN A 312 -0.46 19.95 -16.07
CA ASN A 312 0.82 19.89 -16.81
C ASN A 312 2.04 19.49 -15.97
N GLU A 313 2.64 18.35 -16.30
CA GLU A 313 3.86 17.79 -15.67
C GLU A 313 5.05 18.76 -15.72
N SER A 314 5.01 19.74 -16.62
CA SER A 314 6.06 20.74 -16.85
C SER A 314 5.98 21.98 -15.95
N LEU A 315 4.90 22.17 -15.17
CA LEU A 315 4.74 23.29 -14.25
C LEU A 315 5.13 22.87 -12.84
N ALA A 316 6.05 23.62 -12.22
CA ALA A 316 6.42 23.41 -10.82
C ALA A 316 5.19 23.60 -9.92
N GLY A 317 4.86 22.60 -9.12
CA GLY A 317 3.76 22.65 -8.16
C GLY A 317 2.45 22.03 -8.62
N SER A 318 2.42 21.10 -9.59
CA SER A 318 1.25 20.25 -9.83
C SER A 318 1.03 19.27 -8.68
N THR A 319 -0.23 18.92 -8.40
CA THR A 319 -0.57 17.90 -7.39
C THR A 319 -0.63 16.52 -8.04
N ALA A 320 -0.12 15.50 -7.36
CA ALA A 320 -0.25 14.10 -7.76
C ALA A 320 -1.60 13.49 -7.36
N GLY A 321 -2.08 12.53 -8.14
CA GLY A 321 -3.18 11.66 -7.73
C GLY A 321 -2.77 10.66 -6.65
N GLY A 322 -3.71 9.84 -6.20
CA GLY A 322 -3.44 8.72 -5.29
C GLY A 322 -2.82 7.52 -6.02
N GLY A 323 -2.05 6.71 -5.30
CA GLY A 323 -1.44 5.48 -5.80
C GLY A 323 -2.39 4.28 -5.80
N ILE A 324 -1.83 3.08 -5.92
CA ILE A 324 -2.54 1.79 -5.92
C ILE A 324 -2.16 1.00 -4.67
N ILE A 325 -3.16 0.46 -3.98
CA ILE A 325 -2.98 -0.53 -2.91
C ILE A 325 -3.74 -1.79 -3.32
N VAL A 326 -3.02 -2.91 -3.49
CA VAL A 326 -3.60 -4.23 -3.78
C VAL A 326 -3.32 -5.19 -2.63
N MET A 327 -4.35 -5.86 -2.13
CA MET A 327 -4.23 -6.87 -1.08
C MET A 327 -4.76 -8.21 -1.56
N GLY A 328 -3.91 -9.23 -1.60
CA GLY A 328 -4.24 -10.57 -2.12
C GLY A 328 -4.26 -10.63 -3.65
N SER A 329 -4.63 -11.80 -4.18
CA SER A 329 -4.93 -12.01 -5.61
C SER A 329 -6.14 -12.91 -5.80
N ARG A 330 -6.56 -13.15 -7.05
CA ARG A 330 -7.66 -14.08 -7.36
C ARG A 330 -7.37 -15.51 -6.89
N GLU A 331 -6.13 -15.94 -7.04
CA GLU A 331 -5.63 -17.27 -6.68
C GLU A 331 -5.35 -17.38 -5.19
N HIS A 332 -4.84 -16.30 -4.58
CA HIS A 332 -4.44 -16.25 -3.17
C HIS A 332 -5.11 -15.06 -2.46
N PRO A 333 -6.43 -15.13 -2.19
CA PRO A 333 -7.12 -14.09 -1.45
C PRO A 333 -6.65 -14.07 0.01
N LEU A 334 -6.61 -12.87 0.58
CA LEU A 334 -6.30 -12.66 1.99
C LEU A 334 -7.35 -13.36 2.87
N LEU A 335 -6.93 -14.03 3.95
CA LEU A 335 -7.85 -14.68 4.87
C LEU A 335 -8.64 -13.64 5.66
N SER A 336 -7.96 -12.62 6.19
CA SER A 336 -8.58 -11.57 6.99
C SER A 336 -7.80 -10.27 6.92
N LEU A 337 -8.54 -9.15 6.80
CA LEU A 337 -8.05 -7.79 6.98
C LEU A 337 -8.75 -7.15 8.18
N SER A 338 -7.98 -6.67 9.16
CA SER A 338 -8.47 -5.89 10.29
C SER A 338 -7.91 -4.47 10.24
N VAL A 339 -8.80 -3.47 10.27
CA VAL A 339 -8.44 -2.05 10.14
C VAL A 339 -8.97 -1.25 11.33
N GLU A 340 -8.10 -0.97 12.28
CA GLU A 340 -8.33 -0.02 13.37
C GLU A 340 -7.72 1.36 13.08
N GLY A 341 -6.62 1.39 12.32
CA GLY A 341 -5.96 2.60 11.83
C GLY A 341 -6.46 3.03 10.46
N SER A 342 -5.53 3.28 9.52
CA SER A 342 -5.88 3.84 8.20
C SER A 342 -5.27 3.12 6.99
N VAL A 343 -6.05 2.98 5.93
CA VAL A 343 -5.61 2.62 4.58
C VAL A 343 -6.04 3.73 3.63
N ALA A 344 -5.09 4.42 3.00
CA ALA A 344 -5.39 5.62 2.23
C ALA A 344 -4.65 5.72 0.89
N SER A 345 -5.38 5.90 -0.20
CA SER A 345 -4.86 6.25 -1.53
C SER A 345 -5.43 7.59 -1.97
N ASN A 346 -5.34 8.63 -1.13
CA ASN A 346 -5.96 9.92 -1.43
C ASN A 346 -5.16 10.71 -2.47
N GLY A 347 -5.80 11.62 -3.18
CA GLY A 347 -5.13 12.60 -4.02
C GLY A 347 -4.43 13.69 -3.20
N GLU A 348 -3.36 14.26 -3.75
CA GLU A 348 -2.60 15.31 -3.08
C GLU A 348 -3.41 16.62 -3.02
N THR A 349 -3.35 17.28 -1.85
CA THR A 349 -3.92 18.61 -1.63
C THR A 349 -2.84 19.68 -1.73
N TYR A 350 -3.13 20.76 -2.46
CA TYR A 350 -2.19 21.89 -2.58
C TYR A 350 -1.90 22.55 -1.22
N GLY A 351 -0.61 22.82 -0.96
CA GLY A 351 -0.13 23.49 0.26
C GLY A 351 0.08 22.57 1.47
N GLU A 352 -0.20 21.27 1.35
CA GLU A 352 0.05 20.29 2.42
C GLU A 352 1.56 20.00 2.57
N ASN A 353 2.29 19.92 1.45
CA ASN A 353 3.76 19.74 1.44
C ASN A 353 4.54 20.96 1.97
N ASN A 354 4.01 22.18 1.81
CA ASN A 354 4.64 23.41 2.32
C ASN A 354 4.53 23.55 3.85
N ARG A 355 3.64 22.80 4.52
CA ARG A 355 3.52 22.80 5.98
C ARG A 355 4.53 21.88 6.67
N LYS A 356 5.09 20.89 5.97
CA LYS A 356 6.14 20.00 6.50
C LYS A 356 7.54 20.61 6.41
N LYS A 357 7.77 21.55 5.48
CA LYS A 357 9.01 22.34 5.37
C LYS A 357 8.84 23.65 6.15
N HIS A 358 9.14 23.62 7.45
CA HIS A 358 9.26 24.86 8.20
C HIS A 358 10.52 25.60 7.73
N ASP A 359 10.36 26.89 7.47
CA ASP A 359 11.38 27.86 7.03
C ASP A 359 11.60 28.02 5.52
N SER A 360 10.56 28.49 4.82
CA SER A 360 10.78 29.44 3.74
C SER A 360 9.62 30.43 3.66
N THR A 361 9.88 31.67 4.06
CA THR A 361 9.11 32.85 3.65
C THR A 361 9.22 33.02 2.13
N ILE A 362 8.41 32.28 1.39
CA ILE A 362 8.11 32.55 -0.01
C ILE A 362 6.63 32.87 -0.05
N ASP A 363 6.33 34.10 -0.47
CA ASP A 363 4.99 34.62 -0.63
C ASP A 363 4.08 33.59 -1.31
N VAL A 364 2.90 33.40 -0.71
CA VAL A 364 1.80 32.62 -1.27
C VAL A 364 1.46 33.22 -2.63
N LEU A 365 1.99 32.62 -3.70
CA LEU A 365 1.49 32.88 -5.04
C LEU A 365 0.01 32.49 -5.03
N SER A 366 -0.87 33.48 -5.26
CA SER A 366 -2.33 33.33 -5.33
C SER A 366 -2.82 32.43 -6.49
N GLU A 367 -1.90 31.83 -7.24
CA GLU A 367 -2.16 30.91 -8.35
C GLU A 367 -1.54 29.55 -8.00
N GLY A 368 -2.37 28.62 -7.54
CA GLY A 368 -1.99 27.24 -7.26
C GLY A 368 -2.65 26.24 -8.23
N PRO A 369 -2.25 24.97 -8.18
CA PRO A 369 -2.88 23.89 -8.92
C PRO A 369 -4.27 23.51 -8.38
N GLY A 370 -5.04 22.80 -9.20
CA GLY A 370 -6.17 22.00 -8.73
C GLY A 370 -5.73 20.84 -7.83
N GLY A 371 -6.69 20.11 -7.28
CA GLY A 371 -6.41 18.93 -6.45
C GLY A 371 -6.17 17.66 -7.27
N GLY A 372 -5.34 16.75 -6.74
CA GLY A 372 -5.13 15.43 -7.31
C GLY A 372 -6.33 14.51 -7.07
N SER A 373 -6.60 13.59 -7.98
CA SER A 373 -7.69 12.60 -7.78
C SER A 373 -7.30 11.50 -6.80
N GLY A 374 -8.28 10.85 -6.16
CA GLY A 374 -8.05 9.63 -5.38
C GLY A 374 -7.52 8.49 -6.26
N GLY A 375 -6.80 7.55 -5.66
CA GLY A 375 -6.23 6.38 -6.31
C GLY A 375 -7.11 5.14 -6.21
N THR A 376 -6.48 3.97 -6.12
CA THR A 376 -7.17 2.68 -6.10
C THR A 376 -6.81 1.87 -4.85
N ILE A 377 -7.85 1.30 -4.21
CA ILE A 377 -7.70 0.22 -3.23
C ILE A 377 -8.46 -1.01 -3.74
N LEU A 378 -7.74 -2.06 -4.12
CA LEU A 378 -8.29 -3.32 -4.59
C LEU A 378 -7.95 -4.43 -3.60
N MET A 379 -8.97 -5.10 -3.07
CA MET A 379 -8.75 -6.13 -2.06
C MET A 379 -9.40 -7.44 -2.48
N PHE A 380 -8.62 -8.52 -2.51
CA PHE A 380 -9.05 -9.89 -2.64
C PHE A 380 -9.03 -10.51 -1.23
N LEU A 381 -10.20 -10.75 -0.65
CA LEU A 381 -10.29 -11.19 0.74
C LEU A 381 -11.47 -12.13 1.02
N ARG A 382 -11.37 -12.86 2.13
CA ARG A 382 -12.46 -13.68 2.68
C ARG A 382 -13.20 -12.99 3.82
N SER A 383 -12.51 -12.19 4.63
CA SER A 383 -13.09 -11.52 5.80
C SER A 383 -12.52 -10.10 5.99
N LEU A 384 -13.39 -9.15 6.35
CA LEU A 384 -13.03 -7.76 6.65
C LEU A 384 -13.56 -7.34 8.02
N VAL A 385 -12.73 -6.64 8.79
CA VAL A 385 -13.17 -5.89 9.97
C VAL A 385 -12.62 -4.46 9.84
N VAL A 386 -13.51 -3.47 9.90
CA VAL A 386 -13.15 -2.05 10.01
C VAL A 386 -13.78 -1.51 11.29
N SER A 387 -12.96 -1.32 12.31
CA SER A 387 -13.40 -0.87 13.64
C SER A 387 -13.85 0.59 13.60
N GLU A 388 -14.49 1.10 14.66
CA GLU A 388 -15.01 2.48 14.73
C GLU A 388 -13.97 3.57 14.36
N SER A 389 -12.71 3.39 14.77
CA SER A 389 -11.59 4.30 14.43
C SER A 389 -11.01 4.07 13.04
N GLY A 390 -11.32 2.92 12.43
CA GLY A 390 -10.78 2.46 11.17
C GLY A 390 -11.21 3.33 9.99
N MET A 391 -10.28 3.55 9.06
CA MET A 391 -10.52 4.36 7.86
C MET A 391 -9.97 3.71 6.60
N LEU A 392 -10.84 3.52 5.60
CA LEU A 392 -10.47 3.22 4.22
C LEU A 392 -10.78 4.43 3.35
N SER A 393 -9.77 5.03 2.71
CA SER A 393 -9.96 6.30 1.99
C SER A 393 -9.29 6.31 0.62
N SER A 394 -10.04 6.72 -0.40
CA SER A 394 -9.53 7.10 -1.71
C SER A 394 -10.21 8.41 -2.15
N ALA A 395 -9.95 9.47 -1.39
CA ALA A 395 -10.55 10.78 -1.56
C ALA A 395 -9.78 11.62 -2.61
N GLY A 396 -10.47 12.57 -3.23
CA GLY A 396 -9.82 13.62 -4.01
C GLY A 396 -9.16 14.67 -3.11
N GLY A 397 -8.03 15.21 -3.57
CA GLY A 397 -7.33 16.32 -2.93
C GLY A 397 -8.02 17.66 -3.16
N HIS A 398 -7.74 18.64 -2.30
CA HIS A 398 -8.36 19.96 -2.41
C HIS A 398 -7.60 20.86 -3.38
N GLY A 399 -8.33 21.64 -4.18
CA GLY A 399 -7.76 22.63 -5.06
C GLY A 399 -7.30 23.90 -4.32
N SER A 400 -6.40 24.66 -4.93
CA SER A 400 -6.09 26.02 -4.47
C SER A 400 -7.24 27.00 -4.74
N GLN A 401 -7.02 28.27 -4.40
CA GLN A 401 -7.93 29.38 -4.71
C GLN A 401 -8.32 29.37 -6.19
N ASN A 402 -9.63 29.49 -6.49
CA ASN A 402 -10.21 29.46 -7.84
C ASN A 402 -9.94 28.17 -8.66
N CYS A 403 -9.42 27.12 -8.03
CA CYS A 403 -9.07 25.87 -8.68
C CYS A 403 -9.98 24.73 -8.23
N GLY A 404 -10.13 23.73 -9.10
CA GLY A 404 -11.01 22.59 -8.87
C GLY A 404 -10.42 21.57 -7.91
N GLY A 405 -11.27 20.94 -7.08
CA GLY A 405 -10.86 19.79 -6.27
C GLY A 405 -10.73 18.52 -7.11
N GLY A 406 -9.92 17.55 -6.68
CA GLY A 406 -9.76 16.29 -7.40
C GLY A 406 -10.98 15.37 -7.28
N GLY A 407 -11.22 14.51 -8.27
CA GLY A 407 -12.24 13.46 -8.19
C GLY A 407 -11.89 12.39 -7.15
N GLY A 408 -12.89 11.79 -6.52
CA GLY A 408 -12.68 10.67 -5.58
C GLY A 408 -12.38 9.36 -6.32
N GLY A 409 -11.48 8.54 -5.79
CA GLY A 409 -10.99 7.31 -6.41
C GLY A 409 -11.86 6.07 -6.17
N ARG A 410 -11.25 4.89 -6.26
CA ARG A 410 -11.97 3.61 -6.26
C ARG A 410 -11.54 2.71 -5.10
N ILE A 411 -12.52 2.09 -4.44
CA ILE A 411 -12.32 1.03 -3.45
C ILE A 411 -13.16 -0.17 -3.89
N HIS A 412 -12.53 -1.33 -4.12
CA HIS A 412 -13.23 -2.55 -4.54
C HIS A 412 -12.91 -3.74 -3.62
N PHE A 413 -13.97 -4.43 -3.19
CA PHE A 413 -13.91 -5.66 -2.41
C PHE A 413 -14.20 -6.89 -3.28
N HIS A 414 -13.15 -7.60 -3.67
CA HIS A 414 -13.23 -8.81 -4.46
C HIS A 414 -13.34 -10.05 -3.56
N TRP A 415 -14.54 -10.36 -3.09
CA TRP A 415 -14.79 -11.44 -2.15
C TRP A 415 -14.47 -12.84 -2.71
N ALA A 416 -13.78 -13.64 -1.89
CA ALA A 416 -13.58 -15.06 -2.12
C ALA A 416 -14.50 -15.89 -1.21
N ASP A 417 -14.95 -17.05 -1.72
CA ASP A 417 -15.65 -18.07 -0.92
C ASP A 417 -16.84 -17.57 -0.09
N ILE A 418 -17.69 -16.70 -0.68
CA ILE A 418 -18.87 -16.13 0.00
C ILE A 418 -19.78 -17.28 0.49
N PRO A 419 -19.98 -17.46 1.81
CA PRO A 419 -20.83 -18.52 2.34
C PRO A 419 -22.30 -18.21 1.98
N THR A 420 -23.15 -19.24 1.88
CA THR A 420 -24.57 -19.08 1.51
C THR A 420 -25.47 -20.05 2.29
N GLY A 421 -26.77 -19.77 2.34
CA GLY A 421 -27.75 -20.60 3.05
C GLY A 421 -27.44 -20.76 4.55
N ASP A 422 -27.67 -21.95 5.09
CA ASP A 422 -27.56 -22.23 6.53
C ASP A 422 -26.15 -22.03 7.12
N VAL A 423 -25.11 -22.04 6.27
CA VAL A 423 -23.72 -21.81 6.68
C VAL A 423 -23.28 -20.34 6.56
N TYR A 424 -24.17 -19.45 6.08
CA TYR A 424 -23.85 -18.03 5.90
C TYR A 424 -23.29 -17.39 7.17
N GLN A 425 -22.18 -16.69 7.05
CA GLN A 425 -21.63 -15.84 8.10
C GLN A 425 -21.30 -14.49 7.46
N PRO A 426 -21.53 -13.36 8.15
CA PRO A 426 -21.11 -12.06 7.64
C PRO A 426 -19.62 -12.08 7.32
N ILE A 427 -19.29 -11.71 6.08
CA ILE A 427 -17.91 -11.64 5.59
C ILE A 427 -17.25 -10.29 5.91
N ALA A 428 -18.03 -9.32 6.38
CA ALA A 428 -17.54 -8.01 6.75
C ALA A 428 -18.26 -7.48 8.00
N SER A 429 -17.51 -6.78 8.85
CA SER A 429 -18.02 -5.93 9.92
C SER A 429 -17.40 -4.53 9.72
N VAL A 430 -18.23 -3.53 9.43
CA VAL A 430 -17.78 -2.17 9.11
C VAL A 430 -18.48 -1.18 10.03
N GLU A 431 -17.78 -0.79 11.09
CA GLU A 431 -18.19 0.24 12.04
C GLU A 431 -17.50 1.58 11.78
N GLY A 432 -16.32 1.54 11.14
CA GLY A 432 -15.54 2.72 10.75
C GLY A 432 -15.97 3.36 9.43
N ASN A 433 -15.05 4.13 8.84
CA ASN A 433 -15.33 4.99 7.69
C ASN A 433 -14.74 4.46 6.38
N ILE A 434 -15.55 4.45 5.33
CA ILE A 434 -15.12 4.22 3.94
C ILE A 434 -15.41 5.49 3.13
N HIS A 435 -14.36 6.09 2.55
CA HIS A 435 -14.44 7.42 1.97
C HIS A 435 -13.88 7.48 0.55
N THR A 436 -14.69 7.91 -0.40
CA THR A 436 -14.30 8.13 -1.81
C THR A 436 -14.83 9.46 -2.33
N ARG A 437 -15.01 10.48 -1.48
CA ARG A 437 -15.52 11.78 -1.95
C ARG A 437 -14.48 12.52 -2.78
N GLY A 438 -14.97 13.33 -3.72
CA GLY A 438 -14.12 14.31 -4.39
C GLY A 438 -13.67 15.41 -3.42
N GLY A 439 -12.51 15.96 -3.70
CA GLY A 439 -11.95 17.08 -2.96
C GLY A 439 -12.72 18.37 -3.23
N LEU A 440 -12.65 19.31 -2.30
CA LEU A 440 -13.34 20.59 -2.45
C LEU A 440 -12.51 21.53 -3.35
N GLY A 441 -13.20 22.26 -4.22
CA GLY A 441 -12.66 23.48 -4.82
C GLY A 441 -12.72 24.65 -3.83
N ARG A 442 -12.04 25.75 -4.15
CA ARG A 442 -12.10 27.00 -3.36
C ARG A 442 -12.65 28.15 -4.19
N ASP A 443 -13.40 29.03 -3.55
CA ASP A 443 -14.05 30.20 -4.14
C ASP A 443 -14.93 29.85 -5.35
N GLN A 444 -14.51 30.20 -6.55
CA GLN A 444 -15.23 29.89 -7.80
C GLN A 444 -14.93 28.46 -8.31
N GLY A 445 -13.96 27.75 -7.71
CA GLY A 445 -13.60 26.39 -8.08
C GLY A 445 -14.65 25.36 -7.64
N GLY A 446 -14.96 24.42 -8.54
CA GLY A 446 -15.89 23.33 -8.27
C GLY A 446 -15.27 22.20 -7.43
N ALA A 447 -16.10 21.52 -6.65
CA ALA A 447 -15.73 20.27 -6.01
C ALA A 447 -15.63 19.14 -7.04
N GLY A 448 -14.73 18.18 -6.79
CA GLY A 448 -14.70 16.94 -7.55
C GLY A 448 -15.89 16.04 -7.23
N GLU A 449 -16.26 15.18 -8.16
CA GLU A 449 -17.27 14.16 -7.95
C GLU A 449 -16.75 13.03 -7.05
N SER A 450 -17.68 12.33 -6.40
CA SER A 450 -17.32 11.13 -5.62
C SER A 450 -16.98 9.98 -6.55
N GLY A 451 -16.02 9.15 -6.13
CA GLY A 451 -15.70 7.90 -6.77
C GLY A 451 -16.60 6.76 -6.32
N THR A 452 -16.08 5.54 -6.38
CA THR A 452 -16.90 4.32 -6.23
C THR A 452 -16.40 3.41 -5.12
N VAL A 453 -17.34 2.87 -4.34
CA VAL A 453 -17.12 1.74 -3.43
C VAL A 453 -17.95 0.57 -3.95
N THR A 454 -17.29 -0.48 -4.42
CA THR A 454 -17.93 -1.62 -5.08
C THR A 454 -17.50 -2.94 -4.45
N GLY A 455 -18.29 -3.98 -4.67
CA GLY A 455 -17.98 -5.33 -4.22
C GLY A 455 -18.33 -6.34 -5.31
N LYS A 456 -17.72 -7.52 -5.24
CA LYS A 456 -18.02 -8.62 -6.17
C LYS A 456 -19.52 -8.95 -6.16
N ALA A 457 -20.05 -9.33 -7.32
CA ALA A 457 -21.44 -9.75 -7.48
C ALA A 457 -21.83 -10.82 -6.46
N CYS A 458 -22.84 -10.52 -5.63
CA CYS A 458 -23.27 -11.42 -4.57
C CYS A 458 -24.08 -12.62 -5.09
N PRO A 459 -23.96 -13.79 -4.43
CA PRO A 459 -24.81 -14.96 -4.68
C PRO A 459 -26.30 -14.66 -4.49
N LYS A 460 -27.14 -15.64 -4.83
CA LYS A 460 -28.59 -15.60 -4.58
C LYS A 460 -28.86 -15.38 -3.08
N GLY A 461 -29.92 -14.65 -2.77
CA GLY A 461 -30.29 -14.28 -1.39
C GLY A 461 -29.47 -13.12 -0.76
N LEU A 462 -28.32 -12.74 -1.34
CA LEU A 462 -27.43 -11.71 -0.78
C LEU A 462 -27.31 -10.48 -1.70
N TYR A 463 -27.06 -9.29 -1.16
CA TYR A 463 -26.92 -8.04 -1.92
C TYR A 463 -25.94 -7.04 -1.28
N GLY A 464 -25.65 -5.95 -1.97
CA GLY A 464 -24.79 -4.87 -1.50
C GLY A 464 -23.29 -5.16 -1.66
N THR A 465 -22.47 -4.21 -1.23
CA THR A 465 -21.00 -4.31 -1.33
C THR A 465 -20.45 -5.46 -0.48
N PHE A 466 -21.07 -5.75 0.67
CA PHE A 466 -20.62 -6.74 1.65
C PHE A 466 -21.39 -8.06 1.62
N CYS A 467 -22.25 -8.26 0.61
CA CYS A 467 -23.11 -9.43 0.47
C CYS A 467 -23.92 -9.75 1.75
N GLU A 468 -24.70 -8.75 2.16
CA GLU A 468 -25.66 -8.84 3.25
C GLU A 468 -26.92 -9.59 2.82
N GLU A 469 -27.64 -10.17 3.78
CA GLU A 469 -28.91 -10.86 3.54
C GLU A 469 -29.97 -9.89 3.00
N CYS A 470 -30.67 -10.27 1.94
CA CYS A 470 -31.82 -9.49 1.45
C CYS A 470 -32.84 -9.25 2.59
N PRO A 471 -33.50 -8.07 2.63
CA PRO A 471 -34.45 -7.74 3.70
C PRO A 471 -35.58 -8.76 3.87
N ALA A 472 -36.11 -8.89 5.09
CA ALA A 472 -37.26 -9.74 5.38
C ALA A 472 -38.43 -9.49 4.41
N GLY A 473 -39.05 -10.57 3.91
CA GLY A 473 -40.13 -10.48 2.93
C GLY A 473 -39.67 -10.22 1.49
N THR A 474 -38.37 -10.36 1.21
CA THR A 474 -37.83 -10.33 -0.16
C THR A 474 -37.03 -11.59 -0.48
N TYR A 475 -36.92 -11.92 -1.76
CA TYR A 475 -36.07 -12.99 -2.29
C TYR A 475 -35.24 -12.51 -3.46
N LYS A 476 -34.11 -13.16 -3.72
CA LYS A 476 -33.22 -12.86 -4.85
C LYS A 476 -32.72 -14.15 -5.50
N ASN A 477 -33.19 -14.41 -6.72
CA ASN A 477 -32.88 -15.61 -7.49
C ASN A 477 -31.75 -15.44 -8.51
N ASP A 478 -31.24 -14.22 -8.67
CA ASP A 478 -30.19 -13.85 -9.61
C ASP A 478 -28.88 -13.48 -8.87
N THR A 479 -27.74 -13.63 -9.54
CA THR A 479 -26.44 -13.13 -9.07
C THR A 479 -26.31 -11.63 -9.30
N GLY A 480 -25.70 -10.90 -8.38
CA GLY A 480 -25.53 -9.44 -8.47
C GLY A 480 -25.60 -8.77 -7.10
N SER A 481 -25.26 -7.49 -7.02
CA SER A 481 -25.16 -6.76 -5.73
C SER A 481 -26.16 -5.61 -5.61
N ASP A 482 -26.94 -5.32 -6.64
CA ASP A 482 -27.96 -4.27 -6.60
C ASP A 482 -29.12 -4.67 -5.66
N LYS A 483 -29.51 -3.75 -4.77
CA LYS A 483 -30.66 -3.89 -3.87
C LYS A 483 -31.97 -4.12 -4.63
N ALA A 484 -32.10 -3.58 -5.84
CA ALA A 484 -33.26 -3.79 -6.69
C ALA A 484 -33.47 -5.26 -7.09
N LEU A 485 -32.44 -6.11 -6.96
CA LEU A 485 -32.53 -7.56 -7.20
C LEU A 485 -33.25 -8.31 -6.06
N CYS A 486 -33.38 -7.72 -4.86
CA CYS A 486 -34.19 -8.27 -3.78
C CYS A 486 -35.67 -7.96 -4.07
N ARG A 487 -36.38 -8.90 -4.69
CA ARG A 487 -37.78 -8.76 -5.12
C ARG A 487 -38.73 -9.12 -3.97
N GLN A 488 -39.88 -8.47 -3.89
CA GLN A 488 -40.89 -8.75 -2.86
C GLN A 488 -41.44 -10.17 -2.99
N CYS A 489 -41.60 -10.85 -1.86
CA CYS A 489 -42.22 -12.17 -1.80
C CYS A 489 -43.72 -12.08 -2.14
N PRO A 490 -44.29 -13.05 -2.89
CA PRO A 490 -45.69 -13.00 -3.30
C PRO A 490 -46.66 -12.99 -2.10
N ALA A 491 -47.51 -11.96 -1.99
CA ALA A 491 -48.48 -11.88 -0.89
C ALA A 491 -49.52 -13.02 -0.92
N SER A 492 -49.76 -13.62 -2.08
CA SER A 492 -50.65 -14.78 -2.24
C SER A 492 -50.13 -16.05 -1.55
N GLU A 493 -48.83 -16.13 -1.29
CA GLU A 493 -48.19 -17.28 -0.64
C GLU A 493 -48.14 -17.13 0.89
N LEU A 494 -48.49 -15.95 1.42
CA LEU A 494 -48.49 -15.67 2.86
C LEU A 494 -49.88 -15.91 3.46
N PRO A 495 -50.05 -16.86 4.40
CA PRO A 495 -51.30 -17.04 5.12
C PRO A 495 -51.79 -15.78 5.84
N HIS A 496 -53.11 -15.61 6.00
CA HIS A 496 -53.75 -14.43 6.63
C HIS A 496 -53.25 -14.07 8.04
N ARG A 497 -52.53 -14.97 8.71
CA ARG A 497 -51.93 -14.76 10.04
C ARG A 497 -50.47 -15.20 10.09
N ALA A 498 -49.71 -14.89 9.05
CA ALA A 498 -48.28 -15.19 8.99
C ALA A 498 -47.46 -13.93 8.69
N VAL A 499 -46.21 -13.95 9.13
CA VAL A 499 -45.21 -12.93 8.79
C VAL A 499 -44.01 -13.61 8.18
N TYR A 500 -43.44 -13.00 7.15
CA TYR A 500 -42.17 -13.45 6.61
C TYR A 500 -41.07 -13.34 7.65
N ILE A 501 -40.25 -14.37 7.74
CA ILE A 501 -39.12 -14.43 8.67
C ILE A 501 -37.80 -14.20 7.93
N VAL A 502 -36.81 -13.69 8.66
CA VAL A 502 -35.44 -13.63 8.17
C VAL A 502 -34.86 -15.04 8.22
N VAL A 503 -34.21 -15.46 7.14
CA VAL A 503 -33.48 -16.73 7.07
C VAL A 503 -32.02 -16.45 6.80
N ARG A 504 -31.18 -17.22 7.49
CA ARG A 504 -29.74 -17.16 7.37
C ARG A 504 -29.31 -17.38 5.92
N GLY A 505 -28.47 -16.49 5.40
CA GLY A 505 -28.02 -16.48 4.00
C GLY A 505 -29.01 -15.87 3.01
N GLY A 506 -30.12 -15.31 3.50
CA GLY A 506 -31.17 -14.71 2.68
C GLY A 506 -31.97 -15.74 1.87
N ILE A 507 -33.04 -15.26 1.24
CA ILE A 507 -33.98 -16.12 0.51
C ILE A 507 -33.61 -16.13 -0.97
N ALA A 508 -33.23 -17.30 -1.49
CA ALA A 508 -32.82 -17.45 -2.89
C ALA A 508 -34.00 -17.66 -3.85
N GLU A 509 -35.10 -18.23 -3.39
CA GLU A 509 -36.24 -18.61 -4.23
C GLU A 509 -37.55 -18.62 -3.44
N THR A 510 -38.66 -18.67 -4.17
CA THR A 510 -40.02 -18.81 -3.61
C THR A 510 -40.40 -20.29 -3.54
N PRO A 511 -41.23 -20.70 -2.55
CA PRO A 511 -41.96 -19.86 -1.61
C PRO A 511 -41.10 -19.31 -0.47
N CYS A 512 -41.39 -18.07 -0.05
CA CYS A 512 -40.61 -17.41 1.01
C CYS A 512 -40.98 -17.95 2.41
N PRO A 513 -39.99 -18.23 3.28
CA PRO A 513 -40.22 -18.72 4.64
C PRO A 513 -41.03 -17.74 5.50
N TYR A 514 -42.01 -18.26 6.25
CA TYR A 514 -42.88 -17.49 7.13
C TYR A 514 -43.14 -18.20 8.47
N GLU A 515 -43.55 -17.43 9.48
CA GLU A 515 -44.02 -17.94 10.76
C GLU A 515 -45.47 -17.47 11.02
N CYS A 516 -46.30 -18.37 11.54
CA CYS A 516 -47.69 -18.08 11.87
C CYS A 516 -47.82 -17.41 13.25
N ILE A 517 -48.49 -16.27 13.31
CA ILE A 517 -48.79 -15.56 14.56
C ILE A 517 -49.98 -16.24 15.25
N SER A 518 -49.70 -17.03 16.30
CA SER A 518 -50.70 -17.64 17.19
C SER A 518 -50.97 -16.76 18.42
N ASP A 519 -52.25 -16.49 18.74
CA ASP A 519 -52.67 -15.79 19.98
C ASP A 519 -52.65 -16.71 21.22
N ARG A 520 -52.16 -17.95 21.10
CA ARG A 520 -52.13 -18.91 22.21
C ARG A 520 -50.71 -19.37 22.50
N ILE A 521 -50.31 -19.15 23.76
CA ILE A 521 -49.11 -19.63 24.42
C ILE A 521 -48.83 -21.11 24.06
N SER A 522 -47.57 -21.38 23.71
CA SER A 522 -46.87 -22.68 23.60
C SER A 522 -47.34 -23.69 22.55
N HIS A 523 -46.56 -23.85 21.47
CA HIS A 523 -45.62 -24.97 21.25
C HIS A 523 -44.98 -24.86 19.86
N THR A 524 -43.65 -24.92 19.81
CA THR A 524 -42.80 -24.90 18.62
C THR A 524 -43.20 -25.99 17.63
N ALA A 525 -43.64 -25.61 16.44
CA ALA A 525 -43.80 -26.51 15.30
C ALA A 525 -43.09 -25.89 14.09
N LEU A 526 -41.80 -26.24 13.94
CA LEU A 526 -41.05 -26.03 12.69
C LEU A 526 -41.60 -27.05 11.67
N LEU A 527 -42.36 -26.57 10.69
CA LEU A 527 -42.75 -27.37 9.52
C LEU A 527 -41.80 -27.04 8.37
N TYR A 528 -40.81 -27.91 8.17
CA TYR A 528 -40.11 -28.03 6.89
C TYR A 528 -41.04 -28.76 5.91
N SER A 529 -41.47 -28.10 4.84
CA SER A 529 -42.07 -28.79 3.68
C SER A 529 -40.95 -29.18 2.71
N SER A 530 -40.86 -30.50 2.49
CA SER A 530 -40.07 -31.25 1.52
C SER A 530 -40.09 -30.72 0.10
#